data_AF-A0A8S0PSJ6-F1
#
_entry.id   AF-A0A8S0PSJ6-F1
#
_cell.length_a   1.000
_cell.length_b   1.000
_cell.length_c   1.000
_cell.angle_alpha   90.00
_cell.angle_beta   90.00
_cell.angle_gamma   90.00
#
_symmetry.space_group_name_H-M   'P 1'
#
loop_
_entity.id
_entity.type
_entity.pdbx_description
1 polymer ?
#
loop_
_entity_poly.entity_id
_entity_poly.type
_entity_poly.pdbx_seq_one_letter_code
_entity_poly.pdbx_strand_id
1 'polypeptide(L)'
;MESEEMKSDSLWWYSHTSPEISKLVAEDVKVVDESVEEMLQLIGHSGDYSMEKVDSYHLKQDELIAHVKEFSRRYHLLAERYSGLTGELHRYVESGTKMENSILTTDKKLGMQEFERGDFTCNSVSSGRDTSDLSLNDGSRFIMLSSDSDSESYNSSPNAHLSPLPTRKMQEHVILNLETEFSGMEGVVDPTKHDHAIDTQKVDSGRYKEMLKNISTYEEQLRISSQKLRFQEEEITRMRNEQKTNESLLVKLASMETQLESAKNEIKMHVVHIQTENRKVSQLQMHIAVLEAEIESEKSQVLDLQESIIKYNADVAERDYEIRKLSAALQDASENFASEKAQLESHISNLSERLTTQEARTEEWKLQCESLVNEIKQHEGNKNEMKRMHEAQEVCWQDEIESMALELYEKNECVNTMNKDLDRLKLEYDTLRAEKDELNAKLQTLSAELSSRETQVLETECRLHQLHSVNVQLSAGFENANKITDELRSKVEELGKEVEWQRVLISDSAEEKREAIRQLCFALEHYRNLNEEVRGAYKRPAVMVS
;
A
#
# COMPACT_ATOMS: atom_id res chain seq x y z
N MET A 1 -24.50 -34.61 9.85
CA MET A 1 -25.06 -33.62 10.81
C MET A 1 -23.97 -32.57 11.08
N GLU A 2 -23.39 -32.01 10.01
CA GLU A 2 -22.16 -31.19 10.05
C GLU A 2 -22.30 -29.91 9.21
N SER A 3 -23.47 -29.69 8.57
CA SER A 3 -23.74 -28.58 7.65
C SER A 3 -24.48 -27.40 8.28
N GLU A 4 -24.91 -27.52 9.54
CA GLU A 4 -25.57 -26.44 10.29
C GLU A 4 -24.59 -25.64 11.17
N GLU A 5 -23.57 -26.31 11.74
CA GLU A 5 -22.60 -25.69 12.66
C GLU A 5 -21.75 -24.58 11.99
N MET A 6 -21.38 -24.77 10.71
CA MET A 6 -20.61 -23.77 9.94
C MET A 6 -21.33 -22.45 9.67
N LYS A 7 -22.68 -22.41 9.71
CA LYS A 7 -23.43 -21.16 9.46
C LYS A 7 -23.50 -20.28 10.71
N SER A 8 -23.63 -20.89 11.89
CA SER A 8 -23.57 -20.20 13.18
C SER A 8 -22.24 -19.47 13.37
N ASP A 9 -21.14 -20.18 13.06
CA ASP A 9 -19.77 -19.66 13.08
C ASP A 9 -19.50 -18.60 11.98
N SER A 10 -20.45 -18.37 11.07
CA SER A 10 -20.40 -17.24 10.13
C SER A 10 -21.02 -15.96 10.69
N LEU A 11 -21.92 -16.02 11.68
CA LEU A 11 -22.76 -14.87 12.09
C LEU A 11 -22.31 -14.21 13.40
N TRP A 12 -21.66 -14.95 14.30
CA TRP A 12 -21.16 -14.41 15.58
C TRP A 12 -20.14 -13.28 15.38
N TRP A 13 -19.22 -13.43 14.42
CA TRP A 13 -18.17 -12.44 14.19
C TRP A 13 -18.70 -11.14 13.57
N TYR A 14 -19.63 -11.19 12.60
CA TYR A 14 -20.26 -9.97 12.05
C TYR A 14 -21.03 -9.17 13.12
N SER A 15 -21.73 -9.88 14.02
CA SER A 15 -22.63 -9.27 15.00
C SER A 15 -21.87 -8.46 16.07
N HIS A 16 -20.68 -8.91 16.46
CA HIS A 16 -19.87 -8.25 17.48
C HIS A 16 -18.83 -7.27 16.91
N THR A 17 -18.28 -7.50 15.71
CA THR A 17 -17.22 -6.64 15.15
C THR A 17 -17.73 -5.37 14.47
N SER A 18 -18.95 -5.36 13.90
CA SER A 18 -19.47 -4.19 13.16
C SER A 18 -19.56 -2.88 14.00
N PRO A 19 -20.04 -2.90 15.26
CA PRO A 19 -20.02 -1.71 16.12
C PRO A 19 -18.59 -1.29 16.53
N GLU A 20 -17.68 -2.25 16.72
CA GLU A 20 -16.29 -1.99 17.09
C GLU A 20 -15.51 -1.37 15.93
N ILE A 21 -15.68 -1.89 14.71
CA ILE A 21 -15.12 -1.32 13.47
C ILE A 21 -15.62 0.12 13.27
N SER A 22 -16.92 0.37 13.45
CA SER A 22 -17.49 1.71 13.31
C SER A 22 -16.92 2.69 14.33
N LYS A 23 -16.59 2.22 15.54
CA LYS A 23 -15.93 3.01 16.58
C LYS A 23 -14.45 3.26 16.29
N LEU A 24 -13.73 2.26 15.77
CA LEU A 24 -12.33 2.40 15.35
C LEU A 24 -12.20 3.42 14.21
N VAL A 25 -13.07 3.34 13.19
CA VAL A 25 -13.11 4.31 12.08
C VAL A 25 -13.34 5.75 12.58
N ALA A 26 -14.19 5.93 13.61
CA ALA A 26 -14.43 7.25 14.19
C ALA A 26 -13.21 7.80 14.97
N GLU A 27 -12.47 6.94 15.67
CA GLU A 27 -11.24 7.34 16.38
C GLU A 27 -10.11 7.65 15.39
N ASP A 28 -9.93 6.81 14.34
CA ASP A 28 -8.92 7.04 13.29
C ASP A 28 -9.17 8.35 12.53
N VAL A 29 -10.43 8.70 12.23
CA VAL A 29 -10.79 10.01 11.63
C VAL A 29 -10.37 11.16 12.55
N LYS A 30 -10.59 11.05 13.86
CA LYS A 30 -10.21 12.08 14.83
C LYS A 30 -8.69 12.25 14.92
N VAL A 31 -7.92 11.17 14.88
CA VAL A 31 -6.45 11.22 14.84
C VAL A 31 -5.94 11.88 13.54
N VAL A 32 -6.58 11.60 12.41
CA VAL A 32 -6.24 12.26 11.13
C VAL A 32 -6.56 13.75 11.16
N ASP A 33 -7.68 14.18 11.77
CA ASP A 33 -7.99 15.61 11.91
C ASP A 33 -7.04 16.34 12.85
N GLU A 34 -6.66 15.75 13.98
CA GLU A 34 -5.65 16.31 14.89
C GLU A 34 -4.30 16.50 14.15
N SER A 35 -3.87 15.50 13.37
CA SER A 35 -2.65 15.60 12.54
C SER A 35 -2.76 16.61 11.39
N VAL A 36 -3.93 16.76 10.77
CA VAL A 36 -4.19 17.74 9.71
C VAL A 36 -4.17 19.16 10.26
N GLU A 37 -4.72 19.39 11.44
CA GLU A 37 -4.67 20.68 12.13
C GLU A 37 -3.23 21.06 12.52
N GLU A 38 -2.43 20.11 13.03
CA GLU A 38 -0.98 20.31 13.25
C GLU A 38 -0.24 20.67 11.96
N MET A 39 -0.50 19.97 10.85
CA MET A 39 0.10 20.28 9.55
C MET A 39 -0.30 21.68 9.06
N LEU A 40 -1.57 22.06 9.17
CA LEU A 40 -2.03 23.40 8.80
C LEU A 40 -1.39 24.49 9.68
N GLN A 41 -1.19 24.23 10.97
CA GLN A 41 -0.46 25.14 11.86
C GLN A 41 1.02 25.26 11.48
N LEU A 42 1.72 24.16 11.21
CA LEU A 42 3.13 24.18 10.78
C LEU A 42 3.31 24.95 9.46
N ILE A 43 2.38 24.78 8.51
CA ILE A 43 2.38 25.53 7.25
C ILE A 43 2.08 27.01 7.51
N GLY A 44 1.09 27.34 8.36
CA GLY A 44 0.70 28.71 8.68
C GLY A 44 1.78 29.53 9.41
N HIS A 45 2.49 28.92 10.37
CA HIS A 45 3.55 29.58 11.15
C HIS A 45 4.87 29.80 10.37
N SER A 46 4.99 29.28 9.14
CA SER A 46 6.20 29.46 8.32
C SER A 46 6.33 30.86 7.68
N GLY A 47 5.33 31.73 7.83
CA GLY A 47 5.26 33.05 7.16
C GLY A 47 6.15 34.16 7.73
N ASP A 48 6.75 34.02 8.91
CA ASP A 48 7.53 35.08 9.57
C ASP A 48 9.02 35.16 9.14
N TYR A 49 9.45 34.30 8.21
CA TYR A 49 10.86 34.23 7.78
C TYR A 49 11.17 35.09 6.54
N SER A 50 11.68 36.30 6.80
CA SER A 50 12.47 37.19 5.93
C SER A 50 12.09 37.31 4.43
N MET A 51 11.65 38.52 4.09
CA MET A 51 11.03 38.94 2.85
C MET A 51 12.01 39.16 1.67
N GLU A 52 12.05 38.24 0.68
CA GLU A 52 12.52 38.55 -0.70
C GLU A 52 11.98 37.67 -1.85
N LYS A 53 11.13 36.65 -1.59
CA LYS A 53 10.48 35.81 -2.65
C LYS A 53 8.98 35.56 -2.40
N VAL A 54 8.32 36.54 -1.79
CA VAL A 54 6.96 36.50 -1.22
C VAL A 54 5.94 35.73 -2.10
N ASP A 55 5.72 36.16 -3.35
CA ASP A 55 4.62 35.65 -4.18
C ASP A 55 4.74 34.16 -4.56
N SER A 56 5.96 33.67 -4.80
CA SER A 56 6.19 32.26 -5.21
C SER A 56 6.07 31.29 -4.04
N TYR A 57 6.30 31.74 -2.81
CA TYR A 57 6.20 30.88 -1.63
C TYR A 57 4.76 30.82 -1.13
N HIS A 58 4.05 31.95 -1.05
CA HIS A 58 2.63 31.94 -0.66
C HIS A 58 1.75 31.16 -1.64
N LEU A 59 1.96 31.27 -2.95
CA LEU A 59 1.18 30.48 -3.92
C LEU A 59 1.35 28.96 -3.70
N LYS A 60 2.57 28.50 -3.39
CA LYS A 60 2.84 27.09 -3.07
C LYS A 60 2.35 26.68 -1.68
N GLN A 61 2.32 27.62 -0.73
CA GLN A 61 1.77 27.44 0.61
C GLN A 61 0.25 27.25 0.54
N ASP A 62 -0.44 28.06 -0.26
CA ASP A 62 -1.88 27.96 -0.52
C ASP A 62 -2.23 26.66 -1.26
N GLU A 63 -1.43 26.27 -2.26
CA GLU A 63 -1.58 24.99 -2.98
C GLU A 63 -1.37 23.79 -2.03
N LEU A 64 -0.39 23.85 -1.14
CA LEU A 64 -0.15 22.82 -0.12
C LEU A 64 -1.31 22.74 0.90
N ILE A 65 -1.82 23.88 1.37
CA ILE A 65 -3.00 23.96 2.24
C ILE A 65 -4.23 23.36 1.54
N ALA A 66 -4.42 23.63 0.25
CA ALA A 66 -5.50 23.06 -0.54
C ALA A 66 -5.37 21.53 -0.67
N HIS A 67 -4.16 21.00 -0.90
CA HIS A 67 -3.90 19.56 -0.94
C HIS A 67 -4.14 18.87 0.41
N VAL A 68 -3.70 19.45 1.52
CA VAL A 68 -3.93 18.92 2.88
C VAL A 68 -5.44 18.87 3.20
N LYS A 69 -6.19 19.91 2.84
CA LYS A 69 -7.65 19.95 3.04
C LYS A 69 -8.40 18.95 2.14
N GLU A 70 -8.01 18.80 0.87
CA GLU A 70 -8.58 17.80 -0.02
C GLU A 70 -8.24 16.36 0.42
N PHE A 71 -7.08 16.13 1.04
CA PHE A 71 -6.73 14.84 1.64
C PHE A 71 -7.65 14.50 2.82
N SER A 72 -7.82 15.39 3.81
CA SER A 72 -8.78 15.17 4.91
C SER A 72 -10.20 14.93 4.39
N ARG A 73 -10.66 15.74 3.41
CA ARG A 73 -11.99 15.57 2.80
C ARG A 73 -12.17 14.20 2.14
N ARG A 74 -11.14 13.67 1.47
CA ARG A 74 -11.18 12.33 0.85
C ARG A 74 -11.14 11.22 1.89
N TYR A 75 -10.36 11.39 2.96
CA TYR A 75 -10.32 10.45 4.07
C TYR A 75 -11.68 10.35 4.77
N HIS A 76 -12.33 11.49 5.02
CA HIS A 76 -13.71 11.57 5.53
C HIS A 76 -14.71 10.83 4.64
N LEU A 77 -14.69 11.08 3.33
CA LEU A 77 -15.59 10.43 2.37
C LEU A 77 -15.34 8.91 2.30
N LEU A 78 -14.10 8.45 2.53
CA LEU A 78 -13.77 7.04 2.62
C LEU A 78 -14.32 6.43 3.92
N ALA A 79 -14.11 7.08 5.06
CA ALA A 79 -14.64 6.66 6.36
C ALA A 79 -16.18 6.61 6.39
N GLU A 80 -16.85 7.58 5.77
CA GLU A 80 -18.32 7.62 5.60
C GLU A 80 -18.83 6.45 4.75
N ARG A 81 -18.10 6.08 3.68
CA ARG A 81 -18.43 4.88 2.89
C ARG A 81 -18.21 3.58 3.65
N TYR A 82 -17.16 3.50 4.47
CA TYR A 82 -16.91 2.34 5.32
C TYR A 82 -17.96 2.19 6.42
N SER A 83 -18.35 3.27 7.11
CA SER A 83 -19.41 3.23 8.12
C SER A 83 -20.77 2.95 7.49
N GLY A 84 -21.06 3.51 6.31
CA GLY A 84 -22.25 3.22 5.52
C GLY A 84 -22.35 1.74 5.12
N LEU A 85 -21.29 1.17 4.54
CA LEU A 85 -21.23 -0.25 4.15
C LEU A 85 -21.33 -1.19 5.37
N THR A 86 -20.64 -0.85 6.46
CA THR A 86 -20.65 -1.64 7.71
C THR A 86 -22.03 -1.60 8.38
N GLY A 87 -22.70 -0.45 8.36
CA GLY A 87 -24.08 -0.29 8.82
C GLY A 87 -25.11 -0.97 7.93
N GLU A 88 -24.92 -0.96 6.60
CA GLU A 88 -25.77 -1.71 5.66
C GLU A 88 -25.65 -3.21 5.84
N LEU A 89 -24.42 -3.72 5.96
CA LEU A 89 -24.16 -5.13 6.24
C LEU A 89 -24.77 -5.55 7.59
N HIS A 90 -24.69 -4.70 8.61
CA HIS A 90 -25.36 -4.93 9.90
C HIS A 90 -26.89 -5.00 9.75
N ARG A 91 -27.52 -4.06 9.02
CA ARG A 91 -28.97 -4.12 8.74
C ARG A 91 -29.38 -5.38 7.98
N TYR A 92 -28.55 -5.90 7.06
CA TYR A 92 -28.81 -7.17 6.37
C TYR A 92 -28.77 -8.36 7.34
N VAL A 93 -27.79 -8.41 8.24
CA VAL A 93 -27.67 -9.49 9.27
C VAL A 93 -28.79 -9.41 10.31
N GLU A 94 -29.15 -8.22 10.80
CA GLU A 94 -30.31 -8.03 11.69
C GLU A 94 -31.63 -8.39 11.01
N SER A 95 -31.78 -8.11 9.71
CA SER A 95 -32.99 -8.46 8.97
C SER A 95 -33.13 -9.97 8.75
N GLY A 96 -32.02 -10.67 8.49
CA GLY A 96 -31.99 -12.14 8.39
C GLY A 96 -32.34 -12.82 9.73
N THR A 97 -31.73 -12.37 10.83
CA THR A 97 -31.99 -12.94 12.17
C THR A 97 -33.40 -12.63 12.70
N LYS A 98 -34.03 -11.51 12.28
CA LYS A 98 -35.46 -11.26 12.55
C LYS A 98 -36.39 -12.24 11.82
N MET A 99 -35.99 -12.72 10.65
CA MET A 99 -36.77 -13.66 9.85
C MET A 99 -36.73 -15.08 10.44
N GLU A 100 -35.58 -15.54 10.97
CA GLU A 100 -35.47 -16.82 11.70
C GLU A 100 -36.26 -16.81 13.01
N ASN A 101 -36.20 -15.73 13.79
CA ASN A 101 -36.95 -15.63 15.05
C ASN A 101 -38.48 -15.63 14.88
N SER A 102 -38.99 -15.35 13.66
CA SER A 102 -40.42 -15.44 13.35
C SER A 102 -40.88 -16.84 12.91
N ILE A 103 -39.96 -17.78 12.65
CA ILE A 103 -40.29 -19.15 12.20
C ILE A 103 -40.56 -20.10 13.39
N LEU A 104 -40.09 -19.75 14.59
CA LEU A 104 -40.14 -20.61 15.78
C LEU A 104 -41.42 -20.52 16.62
N THR A 105 -42.46 -19.77 16.18
CA THR A 105 -43.78 -19.79 16.84
C THR A 105 -44.97 -19.72 15.88
N THR A 106 -46.01 -20.49 16.23
CA THR A 106 -47.36 -20.58 15.65
C THR A 106 -47.56 -21.36 14.33
N ASP A 107 -47.79 -22.66 14.52
CA ASP A 107 -48.50 -23.52 13.58
C ASP A 107 -49.99 -23.09 13.47
N LYS A 108 -50.38 -22.42 12.37
CA LYS A 108 -51.77 -22.31 11.89
C LYS A 108 -51.91 -21.67 10.49
N LYS A 109 -52.27 -22.53 9.53
CA LYS A 109 -52.98 -22.28 8.25
C LYS A 109 -53.64 -20.89 8.07
N LEU A 110 -53.16 -20.09 7.10
CA LEU A 110 -53.99 -19.35 6.11
C LEU A 110 -53.14 -18.48 5.15
N GLY A 111 -53.60 -18.38 3.88
CA GLY A 111 -53.49 -17.17 3.06
C GLY A 111 -52.16 -16.88 2.34
N MET A 112 -52.18 -16.96 1.00
CA MET A 112 -51.26 -16.16 0.19
C MET A 112 -51.63 -14.68 0.32
N GLN A 113 -50.65 -13.80 0.49
CA GLN A 113 -50.83 -12.36 0.30
C GLN A 113 -49.58 -11.80 -0.38
N GLU A 114 -49.77 -11.22 -1.56
CA GLU A 114 -48.72 -10.46 -2.25
C GLU A 114 -48.32 -9.24 -1.41
N PHE A 115 -47.03 -8.92 -1.43
CA PHE A 115 -46.56 -7.59 -1.06
C PHE A 115 -45.59 -7.10 -2.12
N GLU A 116 -45.92 -5.94 -2.69
CA GLU A 116 -45.23 -5.34 -3.83
C GLU A 116 -43.78 -5.01 -3.47
N ARG A 117 -42.83 -5.40 -4.33
CA ARG A 117 -41.43 -4.95 -4.20
C ARG A 117 -41.33 -3.58 -4.89
N GLY A 118 -41.29 -2.53 -4.08
CA GLY A 118 -41.20 -1.15 -4.54
C GLY A 118 -39.96 -0.88 -5.39
N ASP A 119 -40.15 -0.03 -6.39
CA ASP A 119 -39.15 0.42 -7.36
C ASP A 119 -38.02 1.23 -6.69
N PHE A 120 -36.78 1.02 -7.13
CA PHE A 120 -35.68 1.97 -6.95
C PHE A 120 -35.01 2.22 -8.30
N THR A 121 -35.54 3.20 -9.02
CA THR A 121 -34.99 3.68 -10.28
C THR A 121 -33.67 4.42 -10.09
N CYS A 122 -32.63 4.04 -10.83
CA CYS A 122 -31.55 4.97 -11.20
C CYS A 122 -31.22 4.85 -12.70
N ASN A 123 -31.82 5.77 -13.46
CA ASN A 123 -31.41 6.31 -14.76
C ASN A 123 -30.55 5.43 -15.69
N SER A 124 -31.17 4.96 -16.77
CA SER A 124 -30.50 4.88 -18.08
C SER A 124 -31.42 5.45 -19.16
N VAL A 125 -30.81 6.20 -20.08
CA VAL A 125 -31.48 7.06 -21.07
C VAL A 125 -31.73 6.34 -22.39
N SER A 126 -32.91 6.58 -22.98
CA SER A 126 -33.28 6.30 -24.39
C SER A 126 -33.31 4.84 -24.86
N SER A 127 -34.14 4.43 -25.83
CA SER A 127 -35.39 4.99 -26.39
C SER A 127 -35.95 4.04 -27.45
N GLY A 128 -37.28 3.85 -27.49
CA GLY A 128 -38.02 3.16 -28.57
C GLY A 128 -39.13 2.28 -27.98
N ARG A 129 -40.43 2.49 -28.25
CA ARG A 129 -41.15 2.27 -29.53
C ARG A 129 -40.95 0.83 -30.05
N ASP A 130 -41.94 0.04 -30.46
CA ASP A 130 -43.41 0.16 -30.63
C ASP A 130 -43.98 -1.29 -30.66
N THR A 131 -45.24 -1.66 -30.38
CA THR A 131 -46.50 -0.91 -30.16
C THR A 131 -47.50 -1.77 -29.32
N SER A 132 -48.70 -1.22 -29.10
CA SER A 132 -50.05 -1.84 -29.00
C SER A 132 -50.27 -3.26 -29.60
N ASP A 133 -51.31 -4.04 -29.25
CA ASP A 133 -52.68 -3.69 -28.81
C ASP A 133 -53.44 -4.89 -28.17
N LEU A 134 -54.45 -4.59 -27.33
CA LEU A 134 -55.84 -5.14 -27.27
C LEU A 134 -56.13 -6.67 -27.50
N SER A 135 -57.11 -7.33 -26.84
CA SER A 135 -58.11 -6.92 -25.84
C SER A 135 -58.89 -8.12 -25.24
N LEU A 136 -59.42 -7.94 -24.03
CA LEU A 136 -60.76 -8.32 -23.51
C LEU A 136 -61.59 -9.42 -24.22
N ASN A 137 -62.00 -10.46 -23.48
CA ASN A 137 -63.34 -10.60 -22.82
C ASN A 137 -63.39 -11.99 -22.11
N ASP A 138 -63.79 -12.16 -20.85
CA ASP A 138 -65.07 -11.91 -20.14
C ASP A 138 -66.20 -12.94 -20.44
N GLY A 139 -66.97 -13.31 -19.40
CA GLY A 139 -68.02 -14.34 -19.38
C GLY A 139 -67.76 -15.44 -18.33
N SER A 140 -68.09 -15.34 -17.04
CA SER A 140 -69.46 -15.34 -16.41
C SER A 140 -70.37 -16.51 -16.84
N ARG A 141 -71.17 -17.19 -15.99
CA ARG A 141 -71.34 -17.29 -14.51
C ARG A 141 -72.51 -18.30 -14.25
N PHE A 142 -72.64 -18.84 -13.01
CA PHE A 142 -73.89 -19.44 -12.43
C PHE A 142 -74.42 -20.80 -13.04
N ILE A 143 -75.24 -21.68 -12.41
CA ILE A 143 -75.77 -21.86 -11.02
C ILE A 143 -76.29 -23.31 -10.78
N MET A 144 -76.08 -23.85 -9.56
CA MET A 144 -76.89 -24.79 -8.71
C MET A 144 -77.49 -26.17 -9.15
N LEU A 145 -77.54 -27.06 -8.13
CA LEU A 145 -78.58 -28.10 -7.80
C LEU A 145 -78.65 -29.37 -8.69
N SER A 146 -79.06 -30.57 -8.22
CA SER A 146 -79.54 -31.10 -6.91
C SER A 146 -79.66 -32.64 -6.93
N SER A 147 -79.73 -33.31 -5.75
CA SER A 147 -80.60 -34.49 -5.42
C SER A 147 -80.50 -35.82 -6.24
N ASP A 148 -80.89 -37.01 -5.75
CA ASP A 148 -81.50 -37.45 -4.46
C ASP A 148 -81.33 -38.98 -4.20
N SER A 149 -81.60 -39.37 -2.94
CA SER A 149 -82.21 -40.64 -2.45
C SER A 149 -81.58 -42.04 -2.66
N ASP A 150 -81.02 -42.56 -1.56
CA ASP A 150 -81.36 -43.80 -0.83
C ASP A 150 -82.43 -44.78 -1.39
N SER A 151 -82.20 -46.10 -1.23
CA SER A 151 -82.92 -46.94 -0.24
C SER A 151 -82.68 -48.47 -0.33
N GLU A 152 -82.24 -49.05 0.80
CA GLU A 152 -82.64 -50.35 1.42
C GLU A 152 -83.35 -51.48 0.64
N SER A 153 -82.91 -52.73 0.86
CA SER A 153 -83.73 -53.70 1.63
C SER A 153 -83.04 -55.05 1.90
N TYR A 154 -83.32 -55.61 3.08
CA TYR A 154 -82.99 -56.98 3.49
C TYR A 154 -84.20 -57.91 3.30
N ASN A 155 -83.98 -59.19 2.91
CA ASN A 155 -84.35 -60.39 3.71
C ASN A 155 -84.61 -61.71 2.91
N SER A 156 -84.16 -62.82 3.54
CA SER A 156 -84.86 -64.11 3.67
C SER A 156 -85.11 -65.08 2.49
N SER A 157 -84.48 -66.26 2.61
CA SER A 157 -85.09 -67.59 2.32
C SER A 157 -86.32 -67.87 3.23
N PRO A 158 -87.12 -68.95 3.08
CA PRO A 158 -87.04 -70.09 2.15
C PRO A 158 -88.40 -70.43 1.46
N ASN A 159 -88.49 -71.65 0.91
CA ASN A 159 -89.60 -72.63 1.10
C ASN A 159 -90.23 -73.19 -0.19
N ALA A 160 -90.28 -74.52 -0.28
CA ALA A 160 -91.17 -75.26 -1.16
C ALA A 160 -91.61 -76.55 -0.43
N HIS A 161 -92.78 -76.50 0.21
CA HIS A 161 -93.42 -77.62 0.90
C HIS A 161 -94.56 -78.22 0.07
N LEU A 162 -95.01 -79.40 0.51
CA LEU A 162 -96.30 -80.08 0.25
C LEU A 162 -96.37 -81.16 -0.84
N SER A 163 -96.30 -82.39 -0.34
CA SER A 163 -96.95 -83.62 -0.81
C SER A 163 -98.48 -83.45 -1.01
N PRO A 164 -99.20 -84.42 -1.62
CA PRO A 164 -99.66 -85.56 -0.82
C PRO A 164 -99.77 -86.92 -1.53
N LEU A 165 -99.67 -87.98 -0.72
CA LEU A 165 -100.15 -89.34 -1.03
C LEU A 165 -101.70 -89.36 -1.04
N PRO A 166 -102.36 -90.32 -1.72
CA PRO A 166 -103.14 -91.26 -0.91
C PRO A 166 -103.20 -92.72 -1.42
N THR A 167 -102.87 -93.63 -0.50
CA THR A 167 -103.80 -94.65 0.05
C THR A 167 -104.60 -95.60 -0.87
N ARG A 168 -104.13 -96.85 -0.99
CA ARG A 168 -104.85 -98.15 -0.80
C ARG A 168 -103.83 -99.27 -1.04
N LYS A 169 -103.43 -100.18 -0.14
CA LYS A 169 -104.10 -101.01 0.90
C LYS A 169 -105.18 -101.97 0.39
N MET A 170 -104.90 -103.25 0.66
CA MET A 170 -105.80 -104.42 0.81
C MET A 170 -106.42 -104.93 -0.50
N GLN A 171 -106.21 -106.23 -0.79
CA GLN A 171 -107.21 -107.33 -0.74
C GLN A 171 -108.26 -107.20 -1.87
N GLU A 172 -108.71 -108.26 -2.54
CA GLU A 172 -108.74 -109.69 -2.18
C GLU A 172 -109.14 -110.54 -3.41
N HIS A 173 -109.19 -111.87 -3.24
CA HIS A 173 -109.90 -112.85 -4.09
C HIS A 173 -109.54 -112.91 -5.60
N VAL A 174 -108.92 -113.98 -6.10
CA VAL A 174 -109.54 -115.32 -6.28
C VAL A 174 -110.83 -115.26 -7.11
N ILE A 175 -110.67 -115.17 -8.43
CA ILE A 175 -111.62 -115.61 -9.48
C ILE A 175 -110.71 -116.23 -10.56
N LEU A 176 -110.56 -117.56 -10.55
CA LEU A 176 -111.33 -118.56 -11.31
C LEU A 176 -110.88 -118.68 -12.78
N ASN A 177 -110.62 -119.94 -13.14
CA ASN A 177 -110.27 -120.57 -14.43
C ASN A 177 -109.20 -121.66 -14.12
N LEU A 178 -109.40 -122.55 -13.14
CA LEU A 178 -110.15 -123.79 -13.34
C LEU A 178 -111.37 -123.68 -14.25
N GLU A 179 -111.23 -124.29 -15.42
CA GLU A 179 -112.22 -125.01 -16.26
C GLU A 179 -111.58 -125.10 -17.66
N THR A 180 -111.54 -126.22 -18.37
CA THR A 180 -112.15 -127.55 -18.21
C THR A 180 -111.08 -128.57 -18.66
N GLU A 181 -110.67 -129.59 -17.91
CA GLU A 181 -111.40 -130.75 -17.38
C GLU A 181 -112.41 -131.41 -18.32
N PHE A 182 -112.24 -132.74 -18.47
CA PHE A 182 -113.25 -133.73 -18.88
C PHE A 182 -113.97 -133.59 -20.24
N SER A 183 -113.53 -134.39 -21.20
CA SER A 183 -114.37 -135.47 -21.77
C SER A 183 -113.48 -136.47 -22.53
N GLY A 184 -113.63 -137.79 -22.43
CA GLY A 184 -114.61 -138.52 -21.62
C GLY A 184 -114.09 -139.89 -21.21
N MET A 185 -114.54 -140.34 -20.04
CA MET A 185 -114.48 -141.75 -19.68
C MET A 185 -115.63 -142.46 -20.38
N GLU A 186 -115.31 -143.30 -21.35
CA GLU A 186 -116.21 -144.36 -21.82
C GLU A 186 -115.38 -145.66 -21.77
N GLY A 187 -115.66 -146.62 -20.89
CA GLY A 187 -116.96 -146.91 -20.28
C GLY A 187 -117.62 -148.06 -21.02
N VAL A 188 -116.94 -149.22 -20.97
CA VAL A 188 -117.51 -150.58 -21.01
C VAL A 188 -118.81 -150.74 -21.80
N VAL A 189 -118.71 -151.33 -23.00
CA VAL A 189 -119.78 -152.21 -23.51
C VAL A 189 -119.20 -153.61 -23.72
N ASP A 190 -119.18 -154.35 -22.63
CA ASP A 190 -119.35 -155.80 -22.67
C ASP A 190 -120.81 -156.11 -23.06
N PRO A 191 -121.04 -157.19 -23.83
CA PRO A 191 -122.18 -158.03 -23.49
C PRO A 191 -121.80 -159.51 -23.51
N THR A 192 -121.31 -160.00 -22.37
CA THR A 192 -121.16 -161.43 -22.09
C THR A 192 -122.54 -162.08 -22.02
N LYS A 193 -122.89 -162.98 -22.96
CA LYS A 193 -124.01 -163.93 -22.83
C LYS A 193 -123.77 -165.31 -23.46
N HIS A 194 -123.31 -166.25 -22.63
CA HIS A 194 -123.97 -167.56 -22.48
C HIS A 194 -125.37 -167.33 -21.83
N ASP A 195 -126.41 -168.18 -21.93
CA ASP A 195 -126.54 -169.54 -22.45
C ASP A 195 -128.01 -169.93 -22.81
N HIS A 196 -128.17 -170.97 -23.64
CA HIS A 196 -129.23 -172.00 -23.73
C HIS A 196 -130.78 -171.77 -23.65
N ALA A 197 -131.48 -172.37 -24.65
CA ALA A 197 -132.57 -173.39 -24.54
C ALA A 197 -134.03 -173.14 -25.03
N ILE A 198 -134.38 -173.87 -26.12
CA ILE A 198 -135.60 -174.70 -26.39
C ILE A 198 -136.94 -174.06 -26.88
N ASP A 199 -137.21 -174.32 -28.18
CA ASP A 199 -138.43 -174.81 -28.89
C ASP A 199 -139.87 -174.31 -28.56
N THR A 200 -140.58 -173.80 -29.58
CA THR A 200 -141.78 -174.47 -30.18
C THR A 200 -142.39 -173.74 -31.41
N GLN A 201 -142.46 -174.48 -32.54
CA GLN A 201 -143.59 -174.58 -33.50
C GLN A 201 -144.16 -173.33 -34.28
N LYS A 202 -144.22 -173.39 -35.64
CA LYS A 202 -145.38 -172.83 -36.40
C LYS A 202 -145.34 -171.64 -37.42
N VAL A 203 -144.86 -171.79 -38.69
CA VAL A 203 -145.42 -171.08 -39.91
C VAL A 203 -145.22 -169.52 -40.00
N ASP A 204 -145.09 -168.77 -41.12
CA ASP A 204 -144.92 -168.99 -42.59
C ASP A 204 -143.99 -167.90 -43.24
N SER A 205 -144.00 -167.71 -44.58
CA SER A 205 -143.04 -166.93 -45.39
C SER A 205 -143.60 -165.65 -46.09
N GLY A 206 -142.79 -164.56 -46.19
CA GLY A 206 -143.11 -163.45 -47.12
C GLY A 206 -142.40 -162.07 -47.10
N ARG A 207 -141.61 -161.65 -46.09
CA ARG A 207 -141.24 -160.19 -45.91
C ARG A 207 -139.77 -159.74 -46.09
N TYR A 208 -138.85 -160.55 -46.60
CA TYR A 208 -137.39 -160.30 -46.46
C TYR A 208 -136.71 -159.24 -47.38
N LYS A 209 -137.41 -158.60 -48.32
CA LYS A 209 -136.76 -157.95 -49.49
C LYS A 209 -136.31 -156.49 -49.30
N GLU A 210 -136.78 -155.79 -48.27
CA GLU A 210 -136.62 -154.33 -48.15
C GLU A 210 -135.33 -153.89 -47.45
N MET A 211 -134.77 -154.74 -46.58
CA MET A 211 -133.63 -154.42 -45.72
C MET A 211 -132.30 -154.18 -46.48
N LEU A 212 -132.10 -154.85 -47.62
CA LEU A 212 -130.84 -154.83 -48.38
C LEU A 212 -130.49 -153.45 -49.00
N LYS A 213 -131.50 -152.61 -49.30
CA LYS A 213 -131.26 -151.34 -50.02
C LYS A 213 -130.58 -150.28 -49.15
N ASN A 214 -130.79 -150.33 -47.83
CA ASN A 214 -130.28 -149.31 -46.90
C ASN A 214 -128.78 -149.46 -46.61
N ILE A 215 -128.23 -150.68 -46.75
CA ILE A 215 -126.81 -150.97 -46.42
C ILE A 215 -125.88 -150.24 -47.40
N SER A 216 -126.14 -150.35 -48.70
CA SER A 216 -125.33 -149.72 -49.76
C SER A 216 -125.21 -148.20 -49.63
N THR A 217 -126.24 -147.51 -49.12
CA THR A 217 -126.19 -146.05 -48.92
C THR A 217 -125.27 -145.62 -47.78
N TYR A 218 -125.01 -146.47 -46.78
CA TYR A 218 -124.09 -146.16 -45.68
C TYR A 218 -122.63 -146.39 -46.05
N GLU A 219 -122.33 -147.40 -46.88
CA GLU A 219 -120.97 -147.72 -47.32
C GLU A 219 -120.33 -146.56 -48.11
N GLU A 220 -121.08 -145.94 -49.04
CA GLU A 220 -120.57 -144.82 -49.83
C GLU A 220 -120.38 -143.53 -49.01
N GLN A 221 -121.22 -143.30 -47.99
CA GLN A 221 -120.99 -142.19 -47.05
C GLN A 221 -119.70 -142.40 -46.23
N LEU A 222 -119.41 -143.64 -45.83
CA LEU A 222 -118.17 -143.97 -45.13
C LEU A 222 -116.94 -143.67 -45.99
N ARG A 223 -116.98 -144.02 -47.29
CA ARG A 223 -115.89 -143.75 -48.25
C ARG A 223 -115.59 -142.26 -48.40
N ILE A 224 -116.63 -141.44 -48.57
CA ILE A 224 -116.50 -139.97 -48.67
C ILE A 224 -115.94 -139.38 -47.37
N SER A 225 -116.41 -139.86 -46.22
CA SER A 225 -115.91 -139.47 -44.91
C SER A 225 -114.42 -139.78 -44.75
N SER A 226 -113.98 -140.99 -45.11
CA SER A 226 -112.57 -141.40 -45.03
C SER A 226 -111.65 -140.57 -45.93
N GLN A 227 -112.10 -140.18 -47.12
CA GLN A 227 -111.30 -139.33 -48.02
C GLN A 227 -111.19 -137.89 -47.50
N LYS A 228 -112.26 -137.37 -46.90
CA LYS A 228 -112.27 -136.05 -46.23
C LYS A 228 -111.33 -136.02 -45.04
N LEU A 229 -111.26 -137.11 -44.28
CA LEU A 229 -110.39 -137.26 -43.11
C LEU A 229 -108.89 -137.24 -43.51
N ARG A 230 -108.48 -137.94 -44.58
CA ARG A 230 -107.11 -137.86 -45.09
C ARG A 230 -106.70 -136.45 -45.53
N PHE A 231 -107.59 -135.75 -46.23
CA PHE A 231 -107.32 -134.37 -46.64
C PHE A 231 -107.11 -133.46 -45.41
N GLN A 232 -107.89 -133.68 -44.34
CA GLN A 232 -107.70 -132.99 -43.06
C GLN A 232 -106.39 -133.38 -42.35
N GLU A 233 -105.93 -134.63 -42.43
CA GLU A 233 -104.63 -135.06 -41.90
C GLU A 233 -103.44 -134.41 -42.65
N GLU A 234 -103.53 -134.33 -43.99
CA GLU A 234 -102.55 -133.62 -44.83
C GLU A 234 -102.55 -132.10 -44.51
N GLU A 235 -103.73 -131.51 -44.33
CA GLU A 235 -103.90 -130.13 -43.83
C GLU A 235 -103.19 -129.92 -42.49
N ILE A 236 -103.42 -130.81 -41.51
CA ILE A 236 -102.84 -130.74 -40.16
C ILE A 236 -101.31 -130.91 -40.19
N THR A 237 -100.77 -131.78 -41.03
CA THR A 237 -99.31 -131.94 -41.14
C THR A 237 -98.63 -130.74 -41.81
N ARG A 238 -99.25 -130.14 -42.82
CA ARG A 238 -98.81 -128.87 -43.41
C ARG A 238 -98.82 -127.74 -42.38
N MET A 239 -99.93 -127.55 -41.68
CA MET A 239 -100.07 -126.55 -40.61
C MET A 239 -99.04 -126.75 -39.48
N ARG A 240 -98.69 -127.99 -39.10
CA ARG A 240 -97.63 -128.25 -38.11
C ARG A 240 -96.24 -127.87 -38.61
N ASN A 241 -95.94 -128.06 -39.89
CA ASN A 241 -94.65 -127.66 -40.45
C ASN A 241 -94.57 -126.14 -40.57
N GLU A 242 -95.64 -125.48 -41.00
CA GLU A 242 -95.76 -124.01 -40.99
C GLU A 242 -95.64 -123.44 -39.57
N GLN A 243 -96.27 -124.07 -38.58
CA GLN A 243 -96.13 -123.72 -37.16
C GLN A 243 -94.67 -123.81 -36.71
N LYS A 244 -93.94 -124.89 -37.03
CA LYS A 244 -92.51 -125.03 -36.72
C LYS A 244 -91.63 -123.99 -37.43
N THR A 245 -91.92 -123.64 -38.69
CA THR A 245 -91.18 -122.58 -39.39
C THR A 245 -91.46 -121.21 -38.77
N ASN A 246 -92.70 -120.94 -38.37
CA ASN A 246 -93.09 -119.70 -37.69
C ASN A 246 -92.44 -119.62 -36.30
N GLU A 247 -92.38 -120.72 -35.55
CA GLU A 247 -91.69 -120.83 -34.27
C GLU A 247 -90.18 -120.57 -34.40
N SER A 248 -89.54 -121.08 -35.46
CA SER A 248 -88.14 -120.76 -35.80
C SER A 248 -87.93 -119.29 -36.20
N LEU A 249 -88.87 -118.68 -36.94
CA LEU A 249 -88.84 -117.26 -37.26
C LEU A 249 -89.05 -116.39 -36.00
N LEU A 250 -89.89 -116.82 -35.07
CA LEU A 250 -90.13 -116.15 -33.78
C LEU A 250 -88.84 -116.10 -32.93
N VAL A 251 -88.08 -117.21 -32.89
CA VAL A 251 -86.76 -117.24 -32.22
C VAL A 251 -85.74 -116.33 -32.91
N LYS A 252 -85.78 -116.22 -34.25
CA LYS A 252 -84.91 -115.27 -34.99
C LYS A 252 -85.34 -113.82 -34.80
N LEU A 253 -86.63 -113.53 -34.72
CA LEU A 253 -87.13 -112.19 -34.39
C LEU A 253 -86.70 -111.80 -32.97
N ALA A 254 -86.87 -112.68 -31.98
CA ALA A 254 -86.38 -112.44 -30.62
C ALA A 254 -84.85 -112.24 -30.54
N SER A 255 -84.06 -112.96 -31.36
CA SER A 255 -82.60 -112.75 -31.41
C SER A 255 -82.19 -111.45 -32.12
N MET A 256 -82.94 -111.01 -33.14
CA MET A 256 -82.76 -109.69 -33.76
C MET A 256 -83.23 -108.56 -32.84
N GLU A 257 -84.33 -108.73 -32.10
CA GLU A 257 -84.83 -107.75 -31.11
C GLU A 257 -83.84 -107.55 -29.97
N THR A 258 -83.27 -108.64 -29.44
CA THR A 258 -82.21 -108.55 -28.41
C THR A 258 -80.91 -107.94 -28.93
N GLN A 259 -80.52 -108.20 -30.18
CA GLN A 259 -79.40 -107.48 -30.81
C GLN A 259 -79.71 -105.99 -31.04
N LEU A 260 -80.93 -105.65 -31.46
CA LEU A 260 -81.37 -104.27 -31.68
C LEU A 260 -81.42 -103.50 -30.35
N GLU A 261 -81.92 -104.11 -29.28
CA GLU A 261 -81.91 -103.51 -27.94
C GLU A 261 -80.48 -103.39 -27.38
N SER A 262 -79.56 -104.33 -27.68
CA SER A 262 -78.12 -104.18 -27.35
C SER A 262 -77.50 -102.99 -28.08
N ALA A 263 -77.62 -102.93 -29.41
CA ALA A 263 -77.09 -101.84 -30.23
C ALA A 263 -77.70 -100.47 -29.85
N LYS A 264 -78.99 -100.44 -29.50
CA LYS A 264 -79.68 -99.25 -28.97
C LYS A 264 -79.13 -98.82 -27.61
N ASN A 265 -78.78 -99.76 -26.72
CA ASN A 265 -78.12 -99.45 -25.46
C ASN A 265 -76.67 -98.99 -25.65
N GLU A 266 -75.92 -99.56 -26.59
CA GLU A 266 -74.58 -99.10 -26.99
C GLU A 266 -74.64 -97.67 -27.56
N ILE A 267 -75.56 -97.39 -28.49
CA ILE A 267 -75.81 -96.03 -29.02
C ILE A 267 -76.15 -95.07 -27.88
N LYS A 268 -77.01 -95.47 -26.93
CA LYS A 268 -77.35 -94.65 -25.76
C LYS A 268 -76.12 -94.34 -24.89
N MET A 269 -75.23 -95.31 -24.68
CA MET A 269 -73.96 -95.10 -23.98
C MET A 269 -73.02 -94.17 -24.75
N HIS A 270 -72.91 -94.32 -26.07
CA HIS A 270 -72.11 -93.41 -26.91
C HIS A 270 -72.67 -91.98 -26.93
N VAL A 271 -73.99 -91.79 -26.96
CA VAL A 271 -74.63 -90.46 -26.85
C VAL A 271 -74.29 -89.81 -25.52
N VAL A 272 -74.36 -90.55 -24.40
CA VAL A 272 -73.93 -90.03 -23.08
C VAL A 272 -72.44 -89.69 -23.08
N HIS A 273 -71.58 -90.53 -23.68
CA HIS A 273 -70.15 -90.25 -23.76
C HIS A 273 -69.85 -88.98 -24.60
N ILE A 274 -70.47 -88.83 -25.77
CA ILE A 274 -70.37 -87.60 -26.59
C ILE A 274 -70.88 -86.38 -25.82
N GLN A 275 -71.95 -86.50 -25.03
CA GLN A 275 -72.41 -85.43 -24.14
C GLN A 275 -71.42 -85.09 -23.01
N THR A 276 -70.61 -86.05 -22.55
CA THR A 276 -69.53 -85.78 -21.58
C THR A 276 -68.30 -85.15 -22.24
N GLU A 277 -67.89 -85.61 -23.43
CA GLU A 277 -66.78 -85.00 -24.16
C GLU A 277 -67.14 -83.59 -24.66
N ASN A 278 -68.36 -83.36 -25.15
CA ASN A 278 -68.82 -82.02 -25.52
C ASN A 278 -68.80 -81.05 -24.32
N ARG A 279 -69.13 -81.51 -23.11
CA ARG A 279 -68.96 -80.68 -21.89
C ARG A 279 -67.50 -80.31 -21.64
N LYS A 280 -66.57 -81.25 -21.79
CA LYS A 280 -65.12 -80.98 -21.67
C LYS A 280 -64.64 -80.02 -22.76
N VAL A 281 -65.10 -80.19 -24.00
CA VAL A 281 -64.79 -79.26 -25.11
C VAL A 281 -65.29 -77.86 -24.79
N SER A 282 -66.52 -77.68 -24.30
CA SER A 282 -67.01 -76.37 -23.87
C SER A 282 -66.22 -75.78 -22.69
N GLN A 283 -65.78 -76.61 -21.73
CA GLN A 283 -64.91 -76.16 -20.65
C GLN A 283 -63.54 -75.69 -21.18
N LEU A 284 -62.92 -76.46 -22.07
CA LEU A 284 -61.65 -76.08 -22.71
C LEU A 284 -61.79 -74.82 -23.58
N GLN A 285 -62.91 -74.66 -24.29
CA GLN A 285 -63.21 -73.43 -25.04
C GLN A 285 -63.34 -72.21 -24.11
N MET A 286 -63.99 -72.36 -22.94
CA MET A 286 -64.04 -71.29 -21.94
C MET A 286 -62.64 -70.96 -21.38
N HIS A 287 -61.80 -71.97 -21.09
CA HIS A 287 -60.43 -71.75 -20.65
C HIS A 287 -59.57 -71.06 -21.72
N ILE A 288 -59.72 -71.43 -23.00
CA ILE A 288 -59.04 -70.77 -24.11
C ILE A 288 -59.45 -69.29 -24.18
N ALA A 289 -60.76 -68.99 -24.14
CA ALA A 289 -61.26 -67.62 -24.19
C ALA A 289 -60.78 -66.75 -23.01
N VAL A 290 -60.62 -67.33 -21.82
CA VAL A 290 -60.02 -66.64 -20.66
C VAL A 290 -58.53 -66.35 -20.90
N LEU A 291 -57.76 -67.35 -21.33
CA LEU A 291 -56.33 -67.18 -21.63
C LEU A 291 -56.09 -66.19 -22.78
N GLU A 292 -56.95 -66.16 -23.80
CA GLU A 292 -56.90 -65.17 -24.89
C GLU A 292 -57.13 -63.75 -24.37
N ALA A 293 -58.09 -63.56 -23.45
CA ALA A 293 -58.34 -62.27 -22.80
C ALA A 293 -57.20 -61.85 -21.86
N GLU A 294 -56.61 -62.78 -21.10
CA GLU A 294 -55.44 -62.54 -20.26
C GLU A 294 -54.25 -62.10 -21.13
N ILE A 295 -53.94 -62.83 -22.20
CA ILE A 295 -52.88 -62.50 -23.17
C ILE A 295 -53.10 -61.11 -23.78
N GLU A 296 -54.33 -60.74 -24.14
CA GLU A 296 -54.60 -59.42 -24.71
C GLU A 296 -54.44 -58.30 -23.66
N SER A 297 -54.79 -58.56 -22.40
CA SER A 297 -54.55 -57.62 -21.30
C SER A 297 -53.06 -57.43 -21.00
N GLU A 298 -52.26 -58.49 -21.06
CA GLU A 298 -50.80 -58.43 -20.92
C GLU A 298 -50.16 -57.67 -22.09
N LYS A 299 -50.60 -57.89 -23.33
CA LYS A 299 -50.14 -57.09 -24.49
C LYS A 299 -50.42 -55.60 -24.30
N SER A 300 -51.60 -55.24 -23.81
CA SER A 300 -51.93 -53.83 -23.53
C SER A 300 -50.96 -53.24 -22.51
N GLN A 301 -50.72 -53.93 -21.39
CA GLN A 301 -49.76 -53.49 -20.37
C GLN A 301 -48.33 -53.37 -20.93
N VAL A 302 -47.91 -54.30 -21.80
CA VAL A 302 -46.60 -54.23 -22.47
C VAL A 302 -46.50 -53.01 -23.39
N LEU A 303 -47.57 -52.66 -24.11
CA LEU A 303 -47.61 -51.44 -24.94
C LEU A 303 -47.56 -50.16 -24.08
N ASP A 304 -48.31 -50.10 -22.98
CA ASP A 304 -48.29 -48.96 -22.04
C ASP A 304 -46.89 -48.76 -21.42
N LEU A 305 -46.22 -49.86 -21.08
CA LEU A 305 -44.83 -49.86 -20.60
C LEU A 305 -43.85 -49.44 -21.71
N GLN A 306 -44.04 -49.89 -22.96
CA GLN A 306 -43.22 -49.46 -24.09
C GLN A 306 -43.37 -47.95 -24.37
N GLU A 307 -44.59 -47.41 -24.34
CA GLU A 307 -44.81 -45.96 -24.49
C GLU A 307 -44.15 -45.18 -23.34
N SER A 308 -44.25 -45.69 -22.11
CA SER A 308 -43.58 -45.10 -20.95
C SER A 308 -42.05 -45.10 -21.10
N ILE A 309 -41.46 -46.20 -21.59
CA ILE A 309 -40.02 -46.29 -21.90
C ILE A 309 -39.62 -45.27 -22.99
N ILE A 310 -40.44 -45.09 -24.03
CA ILE A 310 -40.19 -44.09 -25.08
C ILE A 310 -40.18 -42.67 -24.50
N LYS A 311 -41.13 -42.33 -23.62
CA LYS A 311 -41.18 -41.03 -22.92
C LYS A 311 -39.92 -40.80 -22.08
N TYR A 312 -39.57 -41.73 -21.20
CA TYR A 312 -38.37 -41.59 -20.36
C TYR A 312 -37.07 -41.53 -21.17
N ASN A 313 -36.97 -42.24 -22.31
CA ASN A 313 -35.83 -42.11 -23.21
C ASN A 313 -35.73 -40.71 -23.87
N ALA A 314 -36.86 -40.08 -24.18
CA ALA A 314 -36.88 -38.70 -24.68
C ALA A 314 -36.44 -37.70 -23.60
N ASP A 315 -36.95 -37.84 -22.37
CA ASP A 315 -36.57 -37.00 -21.21
C ASP A 315 -35.07 -37.14 -20.90
N VAL A 316 -34.51 -38.35 -20.99
CA VAL A 316 -33.07 -38.61 -20.83
C VAL A 316 -32.27 -37.94 -21.95
N ALA A 317 -32.71 -38.03 -23.21
CA ALA A 317 -32.02 -37.39 -24.33
C ALA A 317 -32.04 -35.85 -24.25
N GLU A 318 -33.12 -35.26 -23.73
CA GLU A 318 -33.20 -33.83 -23.42
C GLU A 318 -32.22 -33.45 -22.30
N ARG A 319 -32.22 -34.20 -21.19
CA ARG A 319 -31.25 -34.00 -20.08
C ARG A 319 -29.80 -34.12 -20.54
N ASP A 320 -29.48 -35.10 -21.40
CA ASP A 320 -28.15 -35.26 -21.99
C ASP A 320 -27.77 -34.10 -22.91
N TYR A 321 -28.74 -33.44 -23.55
CA TYR A 321 -28.51 -32.21 -24.30
C TYR A 321 -28.29 -31.00 -23.38
N GLU A 322 -29.10 -30.84 -22.33
CA GLU A 322 -28.92 -29.80 -21.29
C GLU A 322 -27.55 -29.92 -20.62
N ILE A 323 -27.14 -31.12 -20.21
CA ILE A 323 -25.83 -31.40 -19.59
C ILE A 323 -24.69 -31.02 -20.53
N ARG A 324 -24.77 -31.38 -21.83
CA ARG A 324 -23.75 -30.99 -22.82
C ARG A 324 -23.70 -29.47 -23.01
N LYS A 325 -24.84 -28.79 -23.06
CA LYS A 325 -24.91 -27.32 -23.19
C LYS A 325 -24.30 -26.63 -21.96
N LEU A 326 -24.61 -27.09 -20.76
CA LEU A 326 -24.05 -26.56 -19.51
C LEU A 326 -22.55 -26.86 -19.40
N SER A 327 -22.10 -28.04 -19.82
CA SER A 327 -20.68 -28.41 -19.86
C SER A 327 -19.88 -27.53 -20.83
N ALA A 328 -20.43 -27.21 -22.01
CA ALA A 328 -19.81 -26.27 -22.94
C ALA A 328 -19.73 -24.85 -22.36
N ALA A 329 -20.81 -24.34 -21.77
CA ALA A 329 -20.81 -23.03 -21.13
C ALA A 329 -19.83 -22.94 -19.93
N LEU A 330 -19.66 -24.04 -19.19
CA LEU A 330 -18.68 -24.15 -18.11
C LEU A 330 -17.24 -24.17 -18.65
N GLN A 331 -17.00 -24.85 -19.78
CA GLN A 331 -15.71 -24.85 -20.46
C GLN A 331 -15.35 -23.44 -20.94
N ASP A 332 -16.25 -22.76 -21.68
CA ASP A 332 -16.06 -21.39 -22.16
C ASP A 332 -15.76 -20.42 -20.99
N ALA A 333 -16.52 -20.53 -19.89
CA ALA A 333 -16.27 -19.75 -18.68
C ALA A 333 -14.89 -20.05 -18.07
N SER A 334 -14.48 -21.31 -18.02
CA SER A 334 -13.17 -21.71 -17.48
C SER A 334 -12.00 -21.19 -18.33
N GLU A 335 -12.16 -21.16 -19.66
CA GLU A 335 -11.16 -20.62 -20.58
C GLU A 335 -11.07 -19.10 -20.47
N ASN A 336 -12.20 -18.40 -20.34
CA ASN A 336 -12.23 -16.97 -20.06
C ASN A 336 -11.51 -16.65 -18.75
N PHE A 337 -11.83 -17.33 -17.64
CA PHE A 337 -11.14 -17.13 -16.35
C PHE A 337 -9.64 -17.47 -16.42
N ALA A 338 -9.24 -18.49 -17.18
CA ALA A 338 -7.83 -18.80 -17.40
C ALA A 338 -7.11 -17.67 -18.16
N SER A 339 -7.77 -17.07 -19.15
CA SER A 339 -7.23 -15.94 -19.91
C SER A 339 -7.11 -14.66 -19.06
N GLU A 340 -8.13 -14.35 -18.25
CA GLU A 340 -8.10 -13.21 -17.31
C GLU A 340 -7.03 -13.41 -16.24
N LYS A 341 -6.90 -14.63 -15.69
CA LYS A 341 -5.84 -14.98 -14.75
C LYS A 341 -4.45 -14.75 -15.36
N ALA A 342 -4.21 -15.21 -16.59
CA ALA A 342 -2.93 -15.02 -17.28
C ALA A 342 -2.65 -13.52 -17.54
N GLN A 343 -3.67 -12.71 -17.85
CA GLN A 343 -3.52 -11.26 -17.97
C GLN A 343 -3.17 -10.61 -16.62
N LEU A 344 -3.83 -11.00 -15.53
CA LEU A 344 -3.53 -10.51 -14.18
C LEU A 344 -2.11 -10.90 -13.73
N GLU A 345 -1.68 -12.14 -13.98
CA GLU A 345 -0.30 -12.59 -13.70
C GLU A 345 0.74 -11.81 -14.51
N SER A 346 0.45 -11.48 -15.78
CA SER A 346 1.27 -10.59 -16.60
C SER A 346 1.33 -9.16 -16.05
N HIS A 347 0.18 -8.59 -15.67
CA HIS A 347 0.13 -7.25 -15.06
C HIS A 347 0.87 -7.19 -13.72
N ILE A 348 0.72 -8.20 -12.86
CA ILE A 348 1.45 -8.30 -11.59
C ILE A 348 2.96 -8.37 -11.84
N SER A 349 3.40 -9.15 -12.84
CA SER A 349 4.81 -9.27 -13.21
C SER A 349 5.38 -7.94 -13.70
N ASN A 350 4.66 -7.22 -14.57
CA ASN A 350 5.06 -5.89 -15.05
C ASN A 350 5.07 -4.83 -13.93
N LEU A 351 4.10 -4.86 -13.02
CA LEU A 351 4.07 -3.97 -11.86
C LEU A 351 5.22 -4.25 -10.89
N SER A 352 5.60 -5.52 -10.70
CA SER A 352 6.76 -5.93 -9.90
C SER A 352 8.10 -5.48 -10.51
N GLU A 353 8.27 -5.66 -11.83
CA GLU A 353 9.44 -5.13 -12.56
C GLU A 353 9.49 -3.59 -12.43
N ARG A 354 8.35 -2.91 -12.62
CA ARG A 354 8.28 -1.46 -12.46
C ARG A 354 8.56 -1.01 -11.02
N LEU A 355 8.17 -1.78 -10.01
CA LEU A 355 8.49 -1.50 -8.61
C LEU A 355 10.00 -1.58 -8.38
N THR A 356 10.66 -2.67 -8.77
CA THR A 356 12.11 -2.84 -8.57
C THR A 356 12.93 -1.78 -9.31
N THR A 357 12.51 -1.34 -10.50
CA THR A 357 13.18 -0.21 -11.19
C THR A 357 13.02 1.13 -10.48
N GLN A 358 11.88 1.39 -9.81
CA GLN A 358 11.68 2.60 -9.01
C GLN A 358 12.41 2.54 -7.67
N GLU A 359 12.49 1.37 -7.04
CA GLU A 359 13.31 1.13 -5.85
C GLU A 359 14.80 1.38 -6.13
N ALA A 360 15.32 0.82 -7.23
CA ALA A 360 16.70 1.05 -7.67
C ALA A 360 16.99 2.54 -7.94
N ARG A 361 16.06 3.24 -8.61
CA ARG A 361 16.16 4.70 -8.84
C ARG A 361 16.11 5.48 -7.52
N THR A 362 15.31 5.05 -6.55
CA THR A 362 15.21 5.72 -5.24
C THR A 362 16.51 5.59 -4.45
N GLU A 363 17.14 4.40 -4.48
CA GLU A 363 18.45 4.19 -3.85
C GLU A 363 19.56 4.96 -4.59
N GLU A 364 19.49 5.11 -5.92
CA GLU A 364 20.39 5.99 -6.68
C GLU A 364 20.31 7.45 -6.21
N TRP A 365 19.09 8.03 -6.12
CA TRP A 365 18.91 9.40 -5.64
C TRP A 365 19.38 9.58 -4.19
N LYS A 366 19.17 8.57 -3.34
CA LYS A 366 19.65 8.57 -1.95
C LYS A 366 21.18 8.59 -1.87
N LEU A 367 21.88 7.79 -2.69
CA LEU A 367 23.34 7.82 -2.79
C LEU A 367 23.86 9.16 -3.35
N GLN A 368 23.17 9.77 -4.32
CA GLN A 368 23.51 11.11 -4.81
C GLN A 368 23.35 12.17 -3.72
N CYS A 369 22.26 12.13 -2.94
CA CYS A 369 22.07 12.99 -1.78
C CYS A 369 23.18 12.78 -0.72
N GLU A 370 23.60 11.55 -0.46
CA GLU A 370 24.69 11.25 0.47
C GLU A 370 26.04 11.81 -0.02
N SER A 371 26.35 11.71 -1.32
CA SER A 371 27.53 12.35 -1.92
C SER A 371 27.52 13.86 -1.70
N LEU A 372 26.43 14.53 -2.07
CA LEU A 372 26.28 15.99 -1.93
C LEU A 372 26.36 16.44 -0.46
N VAL A 373 25.79 15.68 0.48
CA VAL A 373 25.92 15.95 1.92
C VAL A 373 27.38 15.85 2.38
N ASN A 374 28.14 14.89 1.86
CA ASN A 374 29.56 14.74 2.18
C ASN A 374 30.43 15.83 1.54
N GLU A 375 30.13 16.23 0.31
CA GLU A 375 30.76 17.39 -0.36
C GLU A 375 30.50 18.70 0.41
N ILE A 376 29.25 18.94 0.86
CA ILE A 376 28.91 20.10 1.69
C ILE A 376 29.71 20.11 3.00
N LYS A 377 29.77 18.97 3.72
CA LYS A 377 30.59 18.84 4.94
C LYS A 377 32.08 19.12 4.68
N GLN A 378 32.61 18.64 3.55
CA GLN A 378 34.00 18.91 3.17
C GLN A 378 34.23 20.39 2.88
N HIS A 379 33.35 21.04 2.13
CA HIS A 379 33.42 22.48 1.86
C HIS A 379 33.29 23.32 3.13
N GLU A 380 32.43 22.94 4.07
CA GLU A 380 32.30 23.60 5.38
C GLU A 380 33.56 23.40 6.24
N GLY A 381 34.14 22.21 6.27
CA GLY A 381 35.44 21.93 6.90
C GLY A 381 36.55 22.83 6.36
N ASN A 382 36.71 22.87 5.03
CA ASN A 382 37.70 23.71 4.34
C ASN A 382 37.47 25.21 4.60
N LYS A 383 36.22 25.68 4.59
CA LYS A 383 35.84 27.06 4.93
C LYS A 383 36.25 27.42 6.36
N ASN A 384 36.00 26.52 7.32
CA ASN A 384 36.35 26.73 8.72
C ASN A 384 37.87 26.67 8.96
N GLU A 385 38.61 25.91 8.16
CA GLU A 385 40.08 25.94 8.17
C GLU A 385 40.64 27.24 7.59
N MET A 386 40.13 27.69 6.44
CA MET A 386 40.53 28.97 5.85
C MET A 386 40.23 30.16 6.79
N LYS A 387 39.08 30.12 7.48
CA LYS A 387 38.73 31.12 8.51
C LYS A 387 39.75 31.13 9.65
N ARG A 388 40.11 29.96 10.19
CA ARG A 388 41.15 29.83 11.23
C ARG A 388 42.52 30.35 10.77
N MET A 389 42.90 30.09 9.52
CA MET A 389 44.16 30.59 8.96
C MET A 389 44.16 32.12 8.81
N HIS A 390 43.05 32.72 8.39
CA HIS A 390 42.91 34.18 8.34
C HIS A 390 42.90 34.82 9.75
N GLU A 391 42.18 34.23 10.71
CA GLU A 391 42.17 34.70 12.11
C GLU A 391 43.57 34.64 12.72
N ALA A 392 44.33 33.56 12.47
CA ALA A 392 45.72 33.46 12.92
C ALA A 392 46.64 34.50 12.25
N GLN A 393 46.46 34.76 10.95
CA GLN A 393 47.21 35.77 10.21
C GLN A 393 46.90 37.19 10.71
N GLU A 394 45.64 37.48 11.01
CA GLU A 394 45.20 38.77 11.57
C GLU A 394 45.83 39.02 12.94
N VAL A 395 45.87 38.00 13.82
CA VAL A 395 46.57 38.07 15.11
C VAL A 395 48.07 38.32 14.92
N CYS A 396 48.75 37.60 14.02
CA CYS A 396 50.18 37.85 13.75
C CYS A 396 50.45 39.27 13.26
N TRP A 397 49.60 39.82 12.39
CA TRP A 397 49.73 41.22 11.94
C TRP A 397 49.43 42.23 13.04
N GLN A 398 48.50 41.92 13.95
CA GLN A 398 48.23 42.76 15.13
C GLN A 398 49.45 42.75 16.07
N ASP A 399 50.02 41.58 16.38
CA ASP A 399 51.26 41.45 17.17
C ASP A 399 52.44 42.21 16.55
N GLU A 400 52.63 42.12 15.22
CA GLU A 400 53.65 42.89 14.48
C GLU A 400 53.42 44.41 14.58
N ILE A 401 52.17 44.87 14.43
CA ILE A 401 51.82 46.30 14.56
C ILE A 401 52.06 46.80 16.00
N GLU A 402 51.68 46.03 17.01
CA GLU A 402 51.91 46.37 18.42
C GLU A 402 53.40 46.42 18.75
N SER A 403 54.19 45.45 18.27
CA SER A 403 55.65 45.45 18.43
C SER A 403 56.31 46.67 17.76
N MET A 404 55.92 47.00 16.53
CA MET A 404 56.42 48.18 15.82
C MET A 404 56.00 49.50 16.49
N ALA A 405 54.79 49.55 17.06
CA ALA A 405 54.32 50.71 17.82
C ALA A 405 55.12 50.89 19.13
N LEU A 406 55.46 49.80 19.82
CA LEU A 406 56.33 49.81 21.00
C LEU A 406 57.74 50.31 20.64
N GLU A 407 58.36 49.79 19.58
CA GLU A 407 59.66 50.26 19.11
C GLU A 407 59.65 51.76 18.75
N LEU A 408 58.59 52.25 18.11
CA LEU A 408 58.44 53.67 17.78
C LEU A 408 58.31 54.53 19.04
N TYR A 409 57.60 54.06 20.06
CA TYR A 409 57.48 54.73 21.35
C TYR A 409 58.85 54.83 22.06
N GLU A 410 59.62 53.74 22.12
CA GLU A 410 60.97 53.72 22.69
C GLU A 410 61.93 54.63 21.93
N LYS A 411 61.91 54.60 20.58
CA LYS A 411 62.71 55.49 19.73
C LYS A 411 62.33 56.96 19.93
N ASN A 412 61.04 57.26 20.09
CA ASN A 412 60.55 58.61 20.38
C ASN A 412 61.05 59.12 21.75
N GLU A 413 61.02 58.29 22.79
CA GLU A 413 61.59 58.65 24.10
C GLU A 413 63.11 58.85 24.04
N CYS A 414 63.82 58.04 23.25
CA CYS A 414 65.26 58.23 23.00
C CYS A 414 65.56 59.54 22.24
N VAL A 415 64.72 59.93 21.28
CA VAL A 415 64.81 61.24 20.63
C VAL A 415 64.50 62.38 21.62
N ASN A 416 63.52 62.19 22.51
CA ASN A 416 63.19 63.16 23.55
C ASN A 416 64.33 63.37 24.56
N THR A 417 65.11 62.34 24.91
CA THR A 417 66.30 62.49 25.74
C THR A 417 67.45 63.15 24.99
N MET A 418 67.72 62.75 23.74
CA MET A 418 68.73 63.42 22.90
C MET A 418 68.42 64.91 22.66
N ASN A 419 67.15 65.29 22.50
CA ASN A 419 66.76 66.70 22.36
C ASN A 419 67.03 67.50 23.65
N LYS A 420 66.73 66.94 24.83
CA LYS A 420 67.08 67.55 26.13
C LYS A 420 68.61 67.72 26.29
N ASP A 421 69.38 66.74 25.83
CA ASP A 421 70.84 66.79 25.84
C ASP A 421 71.40 67.83 24.86
N LEU A 422 70.82 67.93 23.66
CA LEU A 422 71.17 68.93 22.67
C LEU A 422 70.86 70.35 23.16
N ASP A 423 69.71 70.57 23.78
CA ASP A 423 69.34 71.88 24.33
C ASP A 423 70.22 72.29 25.52
N ARG A 424 70.65 71.32 26.35
CA ARG A 424 71.69 71.54 27.37
C ARG A 424 73.03 71.97 26.73
N LEU A 425 73.47 71.28 25.68
CA LEU A 425 74.72 71.60 24.98
C LEU A 425 74.66 72.95 24.24
N LYS A 426 73.50 73.35 23.69
CA LYS A 426 73.29 74.70 23.13
C LYS A 426 73.46 75.77 24.22
N LEU A 427 72.85 75.58 25.39
CA LEU A 427 72.96 76.52 26.50
C LEU A 427 74.41 76.64 26.99
N GLU A 428 75.12 75.51 27.13
CA GLU A 428 76.55 75.49 27.46
C GLU A 428 77.40 76.23 26.41
N TYR A 429 77.13 75.98 25.12
CA TYR A 429 77.81 76.67 24.02
C TYR A 429 77.57 78.19 24.04
N ASP A 430 76.33 78.63 24.28
CA ASP A 430 75.99 80.04 24.37
C ASP A 430 76.65 80.71 25.59
N THR A 431 76.76 80.01 26.73
CA THR A 431 77.53 80.50 27.88
C THR A 431 79.03 80.65 27.57
N LEU A 432 79.66 79.64 26.97
CA LEU A 432 81.08 79.70 26.58
C LEU A 432 81.35 80.76 25.50
N ARG A 433 80.38 81.00 24.59
CA ARG A 433 80.46 82.09 23.62
C ARG A 433 80.40 83.45 24.32
N ALA A 434 79.52 83.63 25.29
CA ALA A 434 79.46 84.87 26.08
C ALA A 434 80.74 85.12 26.89
N GLU A 435 81.30 84.08 27.54
CA GLU A 435 82.60 84.18 28.25
C GLU A 435 83.74 84.54 27.28
N LYS A 436 83.78 83.94 26.09
CA LYS A 436 84.75 84.28 25.05
C LYS A 436 84.61 85.74 24.63
N ASP A 437 83.40 86.23 24.40
CA ASP A 437 83.15 87.61 23.98
C ASP A 437 83.52 88.61 25.10
N GLU A 438 83.30 88.26 26.37
CA GLU A 438 83.78 89.03 27.54
C GLU A 438 85.32 89.07 27.62
N LEU A 439 85.99 87.92 27.45
CA LEU A 439 87.46 87.85 27.42
C LEU A 439 88.04 88.61 26.22
N ASN A 440 87.38 88.55 25.07
CA ASN A 440 87.78 89.29 23.87
C ASN A 440 87.59 90.81 24.07
N ALA A 441 86.51 91.24 24.74
CA ALA A 441 86.34 92.65 25.13
C ALA A 441 87.45 93.12 26.08
N LYS A 442 87.81 92.32 27.10
CA LYS A 442 88.94 92.60 28.01
C LYS A 442 90.29 92.65 27.26
N LEU A 443 90.48 91.80 26.26
CA LEU A 443 91.68 91.81 25.42
C LEU A 443 91.73 93.08 24.56
N GLN A 444 90.61 93.51 23.98
CA GLN A 444 90.53 94.76 23.21
C GLN A 444 90.79 95.99 24.09
N THR A 445 90.28 96.04 25.33
CA THR A 445 90.59 97.15 26.26
C THR A 445 92.07 97.17 26.63
N LEU A 446 92.66 96.02 26.99
CA LEU A 446 94.10 95.91 27.29
C LEU A 446 94.98 96.23 26.07
N SER A 447 94.54 95.86 24.86
CA SER A 447 95.24 96.21 23.62
C SER A 447 95.19 97.72 23.35
N ALA A 448 94.06 98.38 23.60
CA ALA A 448 93.94 99.83 23.47
C ALA A 448 94.76 100.58 24.54
N GLU A 449 94.80 100.08 25.78
CA GLU A 449 95.68 100.57 26.84
C GLU A 449 97.16 100.40 26.46
N LEU A 450 97.55 99.25 25.91
CA LEU A 450 98.92 98.99 25.47
C LEU A 450 99.31 99.88 24.29
N SER A 451 98.46 100.04 23.27
CA SER A 451 98.70 100.99 22.17
C SER A 451 98.79 102.43 22.65
N SER A 452 97.94 102.84 23.60
CA SER A 452 98.02 104.16 24.25
C SER A 452 99.36 104.32 24.97
N ARG A 453 99.78 103.31 25.74
CA ARG A 453 101.07 103.29 26.43
C ARG A 453 102.26 103.33 25.45
N GLU A 454 102.15 102.64 24.32
CA GLU A 454 103.16 102.65 23.26
C GLU A 454 103.25 104.02 22.58
N THR A 455 102.12 104.69 22.29
CA THR A 455 102.15 106.09 21.81
C THR A 455 102.76 107.05 22.84
N GLN A 456 102.51 106.85 24.14
CA GLN A 456 103.14 107.62 25.20
C GLN A 456 104.65 107.35 25.30
N VAL A 457 105.09 106.10 25.11
CA VAL A 457 106.52 105.76 25.04
C VAL A 457 107.17 106.48 23.86
N LEU A 458 106.61 106.38 22.65
CA LEU A 458 107.09 107.07 21.45
C LEU A 458 107.16 108.60 21.65
N GLU A 459 106.20 109.21 22.34
CA GLU A 459 106.23 110.64 22.70
C GLU A 459 107.39 110.94 23.66
N THR A 460 107.60 110.13 24.70
CA THR A 460 108.72 110.30 25.63
C THR A 460 110.09 110.06 24.98
N GLU A 461 110.17 109.13 24.02
CA GLU A 461 111.36 108.90 23.20
C GLU A 461 111.64 110.07 22.27
N CYS A 462 110.62 110.64 21.62
CA CYS A 462 110.75 111.88 20.84
C CYS A 462 111.25 113.05 21.71
N ARG A 463 110.70 113.21 22.91
CA ARG A 463 111.14 114.24 23.87
C ARG A 463 112.57 114.00 24.37
N LEU A 464 112.97 112.74 24.57
CA LEU A 464 114.35 112.35 24.88
C LEU A 464 115.31 112.67 23.73
N HIS A 465 114.94 112.37 22.48
CA HIS A 465 115.72 112.72 21.30
C HIS A 465 115.86 114.25 21.14
N GLN A 466 114.80 115.02 21.38
CA GLN A 466 114.87 116.50 21.40
C GLN A 466 115.80 117.01 22.49
N LEU A 467 115.68 116.53 23.73
CA LEU A 467 116.60 116.86 24.83
C LEU A 467 118.05 116.48 24.51
N HIS A 468 118.27 115.32 23.89
CA HIS A 468 119.59 114.88 23.46
C HIS A 468 120.16 115.81 22.37
N SER A 469 119.36 116.19 21.38
CA SER A 469 119.75 117.18 20.35
C SER A 469 120.10 118.54 20.96
N VAL A 470 119.32 119.03 21.93
CA VAL A 470 119.62 120.28 22.65
C VAL A 470 120.89 120.15 23.48
N ASN A 471 121.11 119.02 24.17
CA ASN A 471 122.36 118.77 24.90
C ASN A 471 123.57 118.71 23.97
N VAL A 472 123.46 118.12 22.78
CA VAL A 472 124.53 118.13 21.76
C VAL A 472 124.80 119.55 21.26
N GLN A 473 123.76 120.36 21.00
CA GLN A 473 123.92 121.76 20.60
C GLN A 473 124.54 122.62 21.71
N LEU A 474 124.13 122.44 22.97
CA LEU A 474 124.71 123.12 24.12
C LEU A 474 126.17 122.70 24.35
N SER A 475 126.51 121.43 24.17
CA SER A 475 127.90 120.95 24.22
C SER A 475 128.75 121.59 23.14
N ALA A 476 128.29 121.65 21.89
CA ALA A 476 128.99 122.34 20.81
C ALA A 476 129.10 123.87 21.04
N GLY A 477 128.07 124.49 21.61
CA GLY A 477 128.09 125.89 22.04
C GLY A 477 129.10 126.15 23.15
N PHE A 478 129.18 125.27 24.14
CA PHE A 478 130.18 125.29 25.21
C PHE A 478 131.60 125.08 24.67
N GLU A 479 131.78 124.18 23.69
CA GLU A 479 133.07 123.95 23.03
C GLU A 479 133.56 125.18 22.26
N ASN A 480 132.65 125.90 21.58
CA ASN A 480 132.97 127.19 20.95
C ASN A 480 133.21 128.31 21.97
N ALA A 481 132.48 128.34 23.09
CA ALA A 481 132.75 129.27 24.17
C ALA A 481 134.13 129.02 24.82
N ASN A 482 134.55 127.76 24.95
CA ASN A 482 135.90 127.41 25.39
C ASN A 482 136.96 127.88 24.38
N LYS A 483 136.76 127.70 23.07
CA LYS A 483 137.68 128.25 22.05
C LYS A 483 137.86 129.76 22.18
N ILE A 484 136.77 130.52 22.32
CA ILE A 484 136.82 131.98 22.54
C ILE A 484 137.52 132.31 23.86
N THR A 485 137.28 131.52 24.91
CA THR A 485 137.95 131.67 26.21
C THR A 485 139.45 131.44 26.10
N ASP A 486 139.89 130.48 25.27
CA ASP A 486 141.30 130.19 25.00
C ASP A 486 141.95 131.25 24.10
N GLU A 487 141.25 131.77 23.09
CA GLU A 487 141.70 132.92 22.30
C GLU A 487 141.89 134.18 23.17
N LEU A 488 140.92 134.47 24.05
CA LEU A 488 141.04 135.56 25.03
C LEU A 488 142.18 135.32 26.02
N ARG A 489 142.39 134.07 26.47
CA ARG A 489 143.51 133.68 27.35
C ARG A 489 144.85 133.97 26.68
N SER A 490 145.02 133.56 25.42
CA SER A 490 146.23 133.87 24.63
C SER A 490 146.42 135.37 24.42
N LYS A 491 145.34 136.14 24.20
CA LYS A 491 145.43 137.60 24.07
C LYS A 491 145.79 138.32 25.36
N VAL A 492 145.29 137.85 26.51
CA VAL A 492 145.72 138.30 27.84
C VAL A 492 147.20 137.98 28.07
N GLU A 493 147.68 136.83 27.59
CA GLU A 493 149.10 136.46 27.72
C GLU A 493 150.03 137.29 26.83
N GLU A 494 149.61 137.66 25.61
CA GLU A 494 150.32 138.66 24.78
C GLU A 494 150.36 140.03 25.45
N LEU A 495 149.22 140.53 25.95
CA LEU A 495 149.15 141.83 26.64
C LEU A 495 149.98 141.82 27.93
N GLY A 496 150.05 140.69 28.64
CA GLY A 496 150.93 140.51 29.79
C GLY A 496 152.41 140.66 29.44
N LYS A 497 152.84 140.11 28.29
CA LYS A 497 154.22 140.25 27.77
C LYS A 497 154.53 141.69 27.36
N GLU A 498 153.57 142.39 26.74
CA GLU A 498 153.71 143.80 26.36
C GLU A 498 153.81 144.74 27.58
N VAL A 499 152.95 144.53 28.59
CA VAL A 499 153.01 145.29 29.85
C VAL A 499 154.34 145.06 30.58
N GLU A 500 154.90 143.86 30.53
CA GLU A 500 156.21 143.57 31.14
C GLU A 500 157.36 144.25 30.37
N TRP A 501 157.30 144.27 29.03
CA TRP A 501 158.25 145.03 28.20
C TRP A 501 158.24 146.52 28.53
N GLN A 502 157.05 147.10 28.69
CA GLN A 502 156.90 148.51 29.11
C GLN A 502 157.42 148.74 30.53
N ARG A 503 157.21 147.78 31.46
CA ARG A 503 157.71 147.85 32.84
C ARG A 503 159.25 147.89 32.89
N VAL A 504 159.91 147.03 32.11
CA VAL A 504 161.38 146.98 32.03
C VAL A 504 161.95 148.30 31.49
N LEU A 505 161.42 148.80 30.37
CA LEU A 505 161.91 150.02 29.73
C LEU A 505 161.77 151.28 30.63
N ILE A 506 160.70 151.35 31.43
CA ILE A 506 160.50 152.42 32.43
C ILE A 506 161.56 152.32 33.55
N SER A 507 161.89 151.10 33.98
CA SER A 507 162.86 150.85 35.05
C SER A 507 164.28 151.29 34.67
N ASP A 508 164.72 150.99 33.46
CA ASP A 508 166.06 151.35 32.97
C ASP A 508 166.22 152.88 32.86
N SER A 509 165.22 153.57 32.30
CA SER A 509 165.23 155.05 32.23
C SER A 509 165.18 155.74 33.61
N ALA A 510 164.79 155.00 34.67
CA ALA A 510 164.77 155.50 36.03
C ALA A 510 166.12 155.29 36.75
N GLU A 511 166.90 154.26 36.40
CA GLU A 511 168.23 154.05 36.96
C GLU A 511 169.28 154.99 36.35
N GLU A 512 169.22 155.25 35.04
CA GLU A 512 170.08 156.27 34.39
C GLU A 512 169.92 157.66 35.03
N LYS A 513 168.67 158.04 35.38
CA LYS A 513 168.38 159.29 36.10
C LYS A 513 168.94 159.29 37.53
N ARG A 514 168.99 158.13 38.21
CA ARG A 514 169.59 158.00 39.54
C ARG A 514 171.11 158.10 39.50
N GLU A 515 171.75 157.55 38.47
CA GLU A 515 173.20 157.65 38.32
C GLU A 515 173.65 159.08 37.99
N ALA A 516 172.91 159.80 37.15
CA ALA A 516 173.16 161.23 36.91
C ALA A 516 173.13 162.07 38.20
N ILE A 517 172.24 161.73 39.15
CA ILE A 517 172.17 162.39 40.47
C ILE A 517 173.38 162.02 41.35
N ARG A 518 173.82 160.75 41.36
CA ARG A 518 175.03 160.32 42.10
C ARG A 518 176.28 161.08 41.65
N GLN A 519 176.47 161.22 40.34
CA GLN A 519 177.57 161.98 39.74
C GLN A 519 177.56 163.47 40.17
N LEU A 520 176.37 164.09 40.19
CA LEU A 520 176.20 165.52 40.51
C LEU A 520 176.46 165.82 41.99
N CYS A 521 176.09 164.91 42.90
CA CYS A 521 176.40 165.04 44.33
C CYS A 521 177.91 164.98 44.60
N PHE A 522 178.66 164.12 43.89
CA PHE A 522 180.11 163.99 44.09
C PHE A 522 180.87 165.28 43.70
N ALA A 523 180.39 166.00 42.69
CA ALA A 523 180.95 167.30 42.29
C ALA A 523 180.70 168.40 43.34
N LEU A 524 179.55 168.38 44.04
CA LEU A 524 179.21 169.37 45.06
C LEU A 524 180.09 169.25 46.32
N GLU A 525 180.44 168.03 46.74
CA GLU A 525 181.32 167.80 47.90
C GLU A 525 182.72 168.39 47.68
N HIS A 526 183.23 168.31 46.44
CA HIS A 526 184.55 168.86 46.07
C HIS A 526 184.60 170.40 46.16
N TYR A 527 183.53 171.10 45.80
CA TYR A 527 183.46 172.56 45.94
C TYR A 527 183.20 173.04 47.38
N ARG A 528 182.69 172.15 48.25
CA ARG A 528 182.47 172.46 49.67
C ARG A 528 183.79 172.54 50.44
N ASN A 529 184.66 171.55 50.25
CA ASN A 529 185.96 171.47 50.94
C ASN A 529 186.89 172.65 50.61
N LEU A 530 186.81 173.20 49.40
CA LEU A 530 187.65 174.35 49.00
C LEU A 530 187.21 175.70 49.61
N ASN A 531 186.02 175.77 50.23
CA ASN A 531 185.39 177.02 50.66
C ASN A 531 185.48 177.31 52.17
N GLU A 532 186.07 176.40 52.98
CA GLU A 532 186.33 176.66 54.40
C GLU A 532 187.79 177.04 54.70
N GLU A 533 188.73 176.68 53.84
CA GLU A 533 190.15 177.07 53.98
C GLU A 533 190.40 178.59 53.82
N VAL A 534 189.44 179.33 53.23
CA VAL A 534 189.54 180.78 52.97
C VAL A 534 189.00 181.63 54.15
N ARG A 535 188.35 181.03 55.16
CA ARG A 535 187.69 181.80 56.26
C ARG A 535 188.65 182.21 57.40
N GLY A 536 189.86 182.64 57.03
CA GLY A 536 190.97 182.94 57.95
C GLY A 536 191.30 184.42 58.20
N ALA A 537 190.57 185.39 57.63
CA ALA A 537 190.96 186.81 57.65
C ALA A 537 189.86 187.80 58.12
N TYR A 538 190.03 188.27 59.36
CA TYR A 538 189.42 189.43 60.04
C TYR A 538 187.98 189.34 60.61
N LYS A 539 187.88 189.82 61.87
CA LYS A 539 186.77 189.62 62.84
C LYS A 539 185.70 190.73 62.77
N ARG A 540 184.45 190.40 63.14
CA ARG A 540 183.61 191.20 64.08
C ARG A 540 182.64 190.30 64.88
N PRO A 541 182.07 190.79 66.02
CA PRO A 541 181.48 189.93 67.06
C PRO A 541 179.95 190.01 67.21
N ALA A 542 179.40 189.03 67.96
CA ALA A 542 178.04 188.97 68.52
C ALA A 542 176.89 188.80 67.49
N VAL A 543 175.71 188.24 67.79
CA VAL A 543 175.01 187.95 69.08
C VAL A 543 174.46 186.49 69.09
N MET A 544 174.05 186.02 70.28
CA MET A 544 173.26 184.80 70.56
C MET A 544 172.00 184.64 69.65
N VAL A 545 171.31 183.50 69.59
CA VAL A 545 170.37 182.95 70.61
C VAL A 545 169.97 181.52 70.23
N SER A 546 169.43 180.80 71.23
CA SER A 546 168.55 179.63 71.20
C SER A 546 167.64 179.45 69.98
#